data_AF-A0A3L8SXZ7-F1
#
_entry.id   AF-A0A3L8SXZ7-F1
#
_cell.length_a   1.000
_cell.length_b   1.000
_cell.length_c   1.000
_cell.angle_alpha   90.00
_cell.angle_beta   90.00
_cell.angle_gamma   90.00
#
_symmetry.space_group_name_H-M   'P 1'
#
loop_
_entity.id
_entity.type
_entity.pdbx_description
1 polymer ?
#
loop_
_entity_poly.entity_id
_entity_poly.type
_entity_poly.pdbx_seq_one_letter_code
_entity_poly.pdbx_strand_id
1 'polypeptide(L)' 'GATIKRDEHTGAIVVARIMRGGAADRSGLIHVGDELREVNGIPVDDKKPEEIIHILVNNKHLKINLEELRKSNET' A
#
# COMPACT_ATOMS: atom_id res chain seq x y z
N GLY A 1 -12.86 7.32 -2.10
CA GLY A 1 -11.67 6.47 -2.02
C GLY A 1 -11.98 5.13 -2.65
N ALA A 2 -11.10 4.16 -2.45
CA ALA A 2 -11.29 2.77 -2.83
C ALA A 2 -10.82 1.86 -1.69
N THR A 3 -11.30 0.62 -1.64
CA THR A 3 -10.80 -0.43 -0.74
C THR A 3 -10.18 -1.54 -1.56
N ILE A 4 -9.15 -2.19 -1.01
CA ILE A 4 -8.48 -3.34 -1.63
C ILE A 4 -8.70 -4.59 -0.80
N LYS A 5 -8.57 -5.76 -1.43
CA LYS A 5 -8.52 -7.06 -0.76
C LYS A 5 -7.39 -7.89 -1.37
N ARG A 6 -6.92 -8.89 -0.62
CA ARG A 6 -6.07 -9.93 -1.19
C ARG A 6 -6.95 -11.03 -1.76
N ASP A 7 -6.66 -11.45 -2.98
CA ASP A 7 -7.24 -12.63 -3.59
C ASP A 7 -6.61 -13.88 -2.97
N GLU A 8 -7.43 -14.79 -2.44
CA GLU A 8 -6.93 -15.95 -1.69
C GLU A 8 -6.33 -17.03 -2.58
N HIS A 9 -6.69 -17.06 -3.86
CA HIS A 9 -6.23 -18.07 -4.81
C HIS A 9 -4.92 -17.68 -5.48
N THR A 10 -4.79 -16.41 -5.86
CA THR A 10 -3.65 -15.87 -6.61
C THR A 10 -2.67 -15.11 -5.72
N GLY A 11 -3.12 -14.66 -4.54
CA GLY A 11 -2.34 -13.78 -3.67
C GLY A 11 -2.31 -12.33 -4.12
N ALA A 12 -2.94 -12.00 -5.26
CA ALA A 12 -2.97 -10.68 -5.85
C ALA A 12 -3.74 -9.67 -4.99
N ILE A 13 -3.39 -8.41 -5.12
CA ILE A 13 -4.07 -7.31 -4.42
C ILE A 13 -5.03 -6.67 -5.40
N VAL A 14 -6.32 -6.71 -5.10
CA VAL A 14 -7.36 -6.29 -6.06
C VAL A 14 -8.26 -5.22 -5.47
N VAL A 15 -8.74 -4.32 -6.32
CA VAL A 15 -9.72 -3.29 -5.94
C VAL A 15 -11.05 -3.98 -5.63
N ALA A 16 -11.45 -3.93 -4.35
CA ALA A 16 -12.66 -4.57 -3.86
C ALA A 16 -13.90 -3.67 -4.01
N ARG A 17 -13.74 -2.36 -3.80
CA ARG A 17 -14.84 -1.40 -3.88
C ARG A 17 -14.35 0.00 -4.22
N ILE A 18 -15.15 0.71 -5.01
CA ILE A 18 -15.00 2.14 -5.25
C ILE A 18 -16.11 2.89 -4.52
N MET A 19 -15.73 3.93 -3.77
CA MET A 19 -16.69 4.78 -3.07
C MET A 19 -17.17 5.88 -3.99
N ARG A 20 -18.49 5.89 -4.28
CA ARG A 20 -19.14 6.91 -5.10
C ARG A 20 -18.81 8.32 -4.62
N GLY A 21 -18.61 9.22 -5.58
CA GLY A 21 -18.23 10.60 -5.35
C GLY A 21 -16.82 10.77 -4.78
N GLY A 22 -16.01 9.72 -4.62
CA GLY A 22 -14.63 9.80 -4.17
C GLY A 22 -13.63 10.05 -5.31
N ALA A 23 -12.34 10.26 -4.97
CA ALA A 23 -11.30 10.52 -5.98
C ALA A 23 -11.18 9.42 -7.05
N ALA A 24 -11.20 8.15 -6.64
CA ALA A 24 -11.19 6.99 -7.54
C ALA A 24 -12.40 6.93 -8.48
N ASP A 25 -13.60 7.18 -7.95
CA ASP A 25 -14.85 7.20 -8.72
C ASP A 25 -14.85 8.34 -9.75
N ARG A 26 -14.40 9.53 -9.34
CA ARG A 26 -14.33 10.70 -10.21
C ARG A 26 -13.21 10.62 -11.24
N SER A 27 -12.13 9.88 -10.97
CA SER A 27 -11.07 9.71 -11.95
C SER A 27 -11.48 8.76 -13.07
N GLY A 28 -12.27 7.73 -12.76
CA GLY A 28 -12.63 6.68 -13.73
C GLY A 28 -11.44 5.86 -14.24
N LEU A 29 -10.26 6.02 -13.64
CA LEU A 29 -9.02 5.36 -14.07
C LEU A 29 -8.83 3.98 -13.45
N ILE A 30 -9.54 3.70 -12.36
CA ILE A 30 -9.49 2.43 -11.65
C ILE A 30 -10.90 1.88 -11.49
N HIS A 31 -11.03 0.56 -11.58
CA HIS A 31 -12.29 -0.17 -11.52
C HIS A 31 -12.23 -1.30 -10.48
N VAL A 32 -13.40 -1.76 -10.05
CA VAL A 32 -13.49 -2.95 -9.18
C VAL A 32 -13.00 -4.16 -9.96
N GLY A 33 -12.12 -4.95 -9.35
CA GLY A 33 -11.48 -6.09 -9.99
C GLY A 33 -10.08 -5.78 -10.56
N ASP A 34 -9.70 -4.51 -10.66
CA ASP A 34 -8.34 -4.17 -11.09
C ASP A 34 -7.31 -4.68 -10.10
N GLU A 35 -6.23 -5.23 -10.63
CA GLU A 35 -5.09 -5.69 -9.85
C GLU A 35 -4.11 -4.55 -9.61
N LEU A 36 -3.76 -4.37 -8.35
CA LEU A 36 -2.76 -3.40 -7.91
C LEU A 36 -1.39 -4.06 -8.03
N ARG A 37 -0.58 -3.60 -8.99
CA ARG A 37 0.80 -4.05 -9.21
C ARG A 37 1.82 -3.16 -8.52
N GLU A 38 1.51 -1.88 -8.38
CA GLU A 38 2.41 -0.88 -7.83
C GLU A 38 1.64 0.19 -7.05
N VAL A 39 2.26 0.71 -5.98
CA VAL A 39 1.80 1.88 -5.22
C VAL A 39 2.97 2.84 -5.01
N ASN A 40 2.85 4.07 -5.48
CA ASN A 40 3.88 5.12 -5.33
C ASN A 40 5.28 4.70 -5.83
N GLY A 41 5.39 3.97 -6.94
CA GLY A 41 6.68 3.48 -7.44
C GLY A 41 7.15 2.18 -6.78
N ILE A 42 6.40 1.60 -5.84
CA ILE A 42 6.76 0.39 -5.11
C ILE A 42 5.89 -0.77 -5.57
N PRO A 43 6.47 -1.85 -6.14
CA PRO A 43 5.72 -3.03 -6.53
C PRO A 43 5.12 -3.74 -5.30
N VAL A 44 3.91 -4.27 -5.45
CA VAL A 44 3.15 -4.88 -4.34
C VAL A 44 2.88 -6.38 -4.52
N ASP A 45 3.30 -6.98 -5.64
CA ASP A 45 3.01 -8.38 -6.00
C ASP A 45 3.45 -9.39 -4.91
N ASP A 46 4.61 -9.14 -4.30
CA ASP A 46 5.22 -10.02 -3.28
C ASP A 46 5.05 -9.50 -1.85
N LYS A 47 4.21 -8.48 -1.64
CA LYS A 47 4.06 -7.82 -0.34
C LYS A 47 2.86 -8.35 0.42
N LYS A 48 3.04 -8.50 1.74
CA LYS A 48 1.90 -8.83 2.61
C LYS A 48 0.95 -7.62 2.71
N PRO A 49 -0.36 -7.85 2.93
CA PRO A 49 -1.32 -6.76 3.10
C PRO A 49 -0.89 -5.72 4.13
N GLU A 50 -0.26 -6.13 5.23
CA GLU A 50 0.24 -5.24 6.27
C GLU A 50 1.32 -4.29 5.74
N GLU A 51 2.25 -4.79 4.93
CA GLU A 51 3.30 -3.99 4.29
C GLU A 51 2.71 -3.00 3.28
N ILE A 52 1.66 -3.41 2.57
CA ILE A 52 0.95 -2.56 1.60
C ILE A 52 0.19 -1.46 2.32
N ILE A 53 -0.43 -1.75 3.47
CA ILE A 53 -1.03 -0.74 4.34
C ILE A 53 0.05 0.27 4.75
N HIS A 54 1.25 -0.17 5.15
CA HIS A 54 2.34 0.75 5.43
C HIS A 54 2.71 1.62 4.22
N ILE A 55 2.75 1.08 3.00
CA ILE A 55 3.04 1.86 1.78
C ILE A 55 1.92 2.87 1.46
N LEU A 56 0.65 2.47 1.62
CA LEU A 56 -0.51 3.31 1.37
C LEU A 56 -0.67 4.42 2.43
N VAL A 57 -0.29 4.13 3.67
CA VAL A 57 -0.42 5.03 4.83
C VAL A 57 0.83 5.91 5.01
N ASN A 58 1.99 5.54 4.45
CA ASN A 58 3.24 6.33 4.54
C ASN A 58 3.26 7.57 3.64
N ASN A 59 2.30 8.46 3.86
CA ASN A 59 2.45 9.88 3.61
C ASN A 59 2.31 10.71 4.90
N LYS A 60 2.72 10.17 6.06
CA LYS A 60 3.05 10.94 7.27
C LYS A 60 4.15 10.25 8.09
N HIS A 61 5.40 10.59 7.78
CA HIS A 61 6.52 10.73 8.72
C HIS A 61 6.63 9.70 9.87
N LEU A 62 7.52 8.71 9.76
CA LEU A 62 8.34 8.21 10.89
C LEU A 62 9.49 7.34 10.37
N LYS A 63 10.66 7.97 10.20
CA LYS A 63 11.96 7.31 10.18
C LYS A 63 12.32 6.96 11.63
N ILE A 64 12.55 5.69 11.93
CA ILE A 64 13.51 5.30 12.98
C ILE A 64 14.39 4.23 12.34
N ASN A 65 15.63 4.60 12.02
CA ASN A 65 16.65 3.71 11.49
C ASN A 65 17.42 3.13 12.68
N LEU A 66 17.24 1.82 12.95
CA LEU A 66 17.81 1.15 14.12
C LEU A 66 19.36 1.14 14.13
N GLU A 67 20.00 1.45 12.99
CA GLU A 67 21.46 1.51 12.85
C GLU A 67 22.11 2.71 13.53
N GLU A 68 21.42 3.85 13.67
CA GLU A 68 22.00 5.03 14.36
C GLU A 68 22.09 4.81 15.87
N LEU A 69 21.13 4.08 16.47
CA LEU A 69 21.12 3.77 17.90
C LEU A 69 22.25 2.83 18.34
N ARG A 70 22.79 2.00 17.43
CA ARG A 70 23.88 1.09 17.76
C ARG A 70 25.26 1.76 17.68
N LYS A 71 25.41 2.82 16.88
CA LYS A 71 26.68 3.56 16.72
C LYS A 71 26.96 4.57 17.84
N SER A 72 25.95 4.98 18.61
CA SER A 72 26.11 5.93 19.73
C SER A 72 26.38 5.30 21.10
N ASN A 73 26.36 3.96 21.22
CA ASN A 73 26.68 3.24 22.48
C ASN A 73 28.08 2.61 22.49
N GLU A 74 28.92 2.92 21.50
CA GLU A 74 30.34 2.60 21.49
C GLU A 74 31.16 3.86 21.81
N THR A 75 31.04 4.37 23.04
CA THR A 75 32.10 5.10 23.77
C THR A 75 31.82 5.00 25.26
#